data_AF-A0A1C3F2D9-F1
#
_entry.id   AF-A0A1C3F2D9-F1
#
_cell.length_a   1.000
_cell.length_b   1.000
_cell.length_c   1.000
_cell.angle_alpha   90.00
_cell.angle_beta   90.00
_cell.angle_gamma   90.00
#
_symmetry.space_group_name_H-M   'P 1'
#
loop_
_entity.id
_entity.type
_entity.pdbx_description
1 polymer ?
#
loop_
_entity_poly.entity_id
_entity_poly.type
_entity_poly.pdbx_seq_one_letter_code
_entity_poly.pdbx_strand_id
1 'polypeptide(L)'
;MYDLIGKVYVNASVQPKKGMNEHKALLSMVDQSEISGNVIAIMDRGYESFNNIAHFQEKSWYYIIRAKESYGIISRLSLPDCPEYDEEIMLTLTRRQTKETLSLLKAYPHRYRWIQPHTTFDFIKPKDSKFYDLHFRAVRFAIADGVYEAVYTNLNAEDFPPEKIKQFYNLSWGIETSFKELKYAVGLASLHSKKKDFILQEIFAN
;
A
#
# COMPACT_ATOMS: atom_id res chain seq x y z
N MET A 1 2.08 9.00 -9.11
CA MET A 1 3.32 8.69 -8.37
C MET A 1 4.18 9.94 -8.40
N TYR A 2 4.66 10.35 -7.23
CA TYR A 2 5.46 11.56 -7.06
C TYR A 2 6.81 11.16 -6.47
N ASP A 3 7.89 11.56 -7.12
CA ASP A 3 9.23 11.39 -6.58
C ASP A 3 9.48 12.49 -5.53
N LEU A 4 9.64 12.06 -4.28
CA LEU A 4 9.89 12.92 -3.14
C LEU A 4 11.20 13.70 -3.22
N ILE A 5 12.23 13.09 -3.80
CA ILE A 5 13.58 13.67 -3.85
C ILE A 5 13.68 14.61 -5.04
N GLY A 6 13.30 14.13 -6.23
CA GLY A 6 13.29 14.93 -7.46
C GLY A 6 12.20 16.00 -7.49
N LYS A 7 11.19 15.90 -6.60
CA LYS A 7 10.00 16.76 -6.56
C LYS A 7 9.20 16.79 -7.86
N VAL A 8 9.19 15.69 -8.60
CA VAL A 8 8.55 15.55 -9.91
C VAL A 8 7.49 14.45 -9.92
N TYR A 9 6.45 14.63 -10.72
CA TYR A 9 5.49 13.56 -10.99
C TYR A 9 6.06 12.62 -12.05
N VAL A 10 6.26 11.36 -11.66
CA VAL A 10 6.83 10.33 -12.55
C VAL A 10 5.76 9.50 -13.25
N ASN A 11 4.52 9.52 -12.73
CA ASN A 11 3.39 8.82 -13.34
C ASN A 11 2.06 9.40 -12.83
N ALA A 12 1.01 9.39 -13.65
CA ALA A 12 -0.34 9.79 -13.26
C ALA A 12 -1.39 8.91 -13.95
N SER A 13 -2.47 8.58 -13.25
CA SER A 13 -3.60 7.82 -13.79
C SER A 13 -4.89 8.63 -13.62
N VAL A 14 -5.58 8.87 -14.73
CA VAL A 14 -6.88 9.57 -14.74
C VAL A 14 -8.00 8.57 -14.95
N GLN A 15 -8.95 8.54 -14.01
CA GLN A 15 -10.09 7.64 -14.06
C GLN A 15 -11.42 8.40 -14.01
N PRO A 16 -12.47 7.92 -14.71
CA PRO A 16 -13.81 8.43 -14.50
C PRO A 16 -14.30 8.09 -13.09
N LYS A 17 -15.17 8.94 -12.52
CA LYS A 17 -15.76 8.70 -11.19
C LYS A 17 -16.52 7.35 -11.12
N LYS A 18 -17.17 6.96 -12.21
CA LYS A 18 -17.86 5.67 -12.32
C LYS A 18 -16.84 4.56 -12.59
N GLY A 19 -16.71 3.62 -11.65
CA GLY A 19 -15.76 2.50 -11.76
C GLY A 19 -14.33 2.85 -11.31
N MET A 20 -14.15 3.95 -10.57
CA MET A 20 -12.88 4.33 -9.99
C MET A 20 -12.33 3.20 -9.11
N ASN A 21 -11.07 2.83 -9.35
CA ASN A 21 -10.37 1.81 -8.60
C ASN A 21 -8.90 2.23 -8.43
N GLU A 22 -8.63 2.83 -7.28
CA GLU A 22 -7.31 3.37 -6.92
C GLU A 22 -6.26 2.26 -6.79
N HIS A 23 -6.63 1.09 -6.26
CA HIS A 23 -5.72 -0.06 -6.19
C HIS A 23 -5.30 -0.51 -7.58
N LYS A 24 -6.24 -0.66 -8.52
CA LYS A 24 -5.92 -1.03 -9.90
C LYS A 24 -5.06 0.04 -10.59
N ALA A 25 -5.35 1.32 -10.33
CA ALA A 25 -4.54 2.44 -10.84
C ALA A 25 -3.10 2.31 -10.36
N LEU A 26 -2.91 2.10 -9.06
CA LEU A 26 -1.61 1.93 -8.44
C LEU A 26 -0.85 0.77 -9.07
N LEU A 27 -1.45 -0.41 -9.10
CA LEU A 27 -0.79 -1.61 -9.61
C LEU A 27 -0.38 -1.42 -11.07
N SER A 28 -1.25 -0.85 -11.90
CA SER A 28 -0.90 -0.49 -13.28
C SER A 28 0.30 0.45 -13.37
N MET A 29 0.40 1.45 -12.47
CA MET A 29 1.55 2.38 -12.44
C MET A 29 2.84 1.70 -11.97
N VAL A 30 2.76 0.75 -11.03
CA VAL A 30 3.91 -0.02 -10.52
C VAL A 30 4.40 -1.00 -11.57
N ASP A 31 3.50 -1.76 -12.19
CA ASP A 31 3.83 -2.77 -13.19
C ASP A 31 4.50 -2.15 -14.42
N GLN A 32 3.95 -1.02 -14.89
CA GLN A 32 4.47 -0.25 -16.04
C GLN A 32 5.70 0.59 -15.71
N SER A 33 6.09 0.70 -14.44
CA SER A 33 7.25 1.50 -14.07
C SER A 33 8.54 0.83 -14.55
N GLU A 34 9.35 1.63 -15.26
CA GLU A 34 10.71 1.30 -15.71
C GLU A 34 11.78 1.81 -14.74
N ILE A 35 11.39 2.32 -13.56
CA ILE A 35 12.34 2.79 -12.55
C ILE A 35 13.20 1.60 -12.13
N SER A 36 14.50 1.72 -12.38
CA SER A 36 15.49 0.72 -12.02
C SER A 36 16.16 1.10 -10.70
N GLY A 37 16.50 0.08 -9.90
CA GLY A 37 17.13 0.24 -8.59
C GLY A 37 16.18 0.13 -7.41
N ASN A 38 16.64 0.58 -6.23
CA ASN A 38 15.91 0.46 -4.98
C ASN A 38 14.86 1.57 -4.87
N VAL A 39 13.59 1.19 -4.96
CA VAL A 39 12.44 2.11 -4.82
C VAL A 39 11.77 1.85 -3.48
N ILE A 40 11.46 2.91 -2.72
CA ILE A 40 10.61 2.85 -1.52
C ILE A 40 9.30 3.58 -1.82
N ALA A 41 8.21 2.83 -1.97
CA ALA A 41 6.88 3.39 -2.17
C ALA A 41 6.20 3.72 -0.83
N ILE A 42 5.84 4.98 -0.59
CA ILE A 42 5.17 5.41 0.65
C ILE A 42 3.69 5.68 0.37
N MET A 43 2.80 5.12 1.19
CA MET A 43 1.37 5.07 0.91
C MET A 43 0.51 5.26 2.17
N ASP A 44 -0.65 5.92 2.01
CA ASP A 44 -1.65 6.06 3.07
C ASP A 44 -2.53 4.80 3.24
N ARG A 45 -3.31 4.78 4.32
CA ARG A 45 -4.19 3.67 4.75
C ARG A 45 -5.19 3.21 3.71
N GLY A 46 -5.54 4.05 2.74
CA GLY A 46 -6.41 3.66 1.61
C GLY A 46 -5.83 2.51 0.78
N TYR A 47 -4.50 2.40 0.71
CA TYR A 47 -3.80 1.40 -0.10
C TYR A 47 -3.47 0.11 0.65
N GLU A 48 -3.91 -0.05 1.91
CA GLU A 48 -3.76 -1.31 2.63
C GLU A 48 -4.55 -2.42 1.92
N SER A 49 -3.83 -3.35 1.28
CA SER A 49 -4.38 -4.58 0.72
C SER A 49 -3.30 -5.66 0.57
N PHE A 50 -3.69 -6.93 0.70
CA PHE A 50 -2.79 -8.06 0.44
C PHE A 50 -2.28 -8.07 -1.00
N ASN A 51 -3.11 -7.66 -1.96
CA ASN A 51 -2.73 -7.64 -3.37
C ASN A 51 -1.63 -6.61 -3.63
N ASN A 52 -1.76 -5.41 -3.05
CA ASN A 52 -0.75 -4.36 -3.19
C ASN A 52 0.58 -4.82 -2.62
N ILE A 53 0.58 -5.37 -1.40
CA ILE A 53 1.79 -5.91 -0.77
C ILE A 53 2.45 -6.96 -1.66
N ALA A 54 1.69 -7.94 -2.14
CA ALA A 54 2.21 -9.00 -3.01
C ALA A 54 2.83 -8.43 -4.29
N HIS A 55 2.15 -7.50 -4.97
CA HIS A 55 2.68 -6.86 -6.18
C HIS A 55 3.97 -6.09 -5.95
N PHE A 56 4.10 -5.35 -4.84
CA PHE A 56 5.37 -4.69 -4.51
C PHE A 56 6.50 -5.70 -4.28
N GLN A 57 6.23 -6.82 -3.62
CA GLN A 57 7.22 -7.87 -3.36
C GLN A 57 7.67 -8.55 -4.66
N GLU A 58 6.74 -8.88 -5.55
CA GLU A 58 7.05 -9.51 -6.84
C GLU A 58 7.81 -8.56 -7.77
N LYS A 59 7.52 -7.25 -7.70
CA LYS A 59 8.29 -6.21 -8.40
C LYS A 59 9.64 -5.91 -7.72
N SER A 60 9.95 -6.52 -6.57
CA SER A 60 11.14 -6.25 -5.75
C SER A 60 11.25 -4.78 -5.32
N TRP A 61 10.11 -4.13 -5.09
CA TRP A 61 10.04 -2.78 -4.56
C TRP A 61 9.91 -2.81 -3.04
N TYR A 62 10.54 -1.84 -2.38
CA TYR A 62 10.31 -1.58 -0.98
C TYR A 62 9.06 -0.72 -0.80
N TYR A 63 8.39 -0.86 0.34
CA TYR A 63 7.20 -0.06 0.62
C TYR A 63 7.06 0.29 2.10
N ILE A 64 6.32 1.37 2.35
CA ILE A 64 5.79 1.75 3.67
C ILE A 64 4.31 2.08 3.44
N ILE A 65 3.43 1.21 3.92
CA ILE A 65 1.98 1.37 3.78
C ILE A 65 1.41 1.62 5.17
N ARG A 66 0.77 2.76 5.39
CA ARG A 66 0.08 3.04 6.66
C ARG A 66 -1.03 2.02 6.90
N ALA A 67 -1.10 1.50 8.12
CA ALA A 67 -2.09 0.53 8.53
C ALA A 67 -3.41 1.19 8.93
N LYS A 68 -4.51 0.45 8.77
CA LYS A 68 -5.82 0.77 9.34
C LYS A 68 -5.86 0.23 10.77
N GLU A 69 -5.92 1.11 11.74
CA GLU A 69 -5.75 0.78 13.17
C GLU A 69 -6.78 -0.24 13.72
N SER A 70 -8.05 -0.16 13.32
CA SER A 70 -9.12 -0.90 14.03
C SER A 70 -9.80 -2.01 13.22
N TYR A 71 -9.66 -2.03 11.89
CA TYR A 71 -10.36 -2.99 11.02
C TYR A 71 -9.51 -3.48 9.84
N GLY A 72 -8.21 -3.17 9.86
CA GLY A 72 -7.26 -3.60 8.83
C GLY A 72 -6.72 -5.01 9.01
N ILE A 73 -5.66 -5.31 8.26
CA ILE A 73 -4.86 -6.53 8.39
C ILE A 73 -4.45 -6.75 9.86
N ILE A 74 -4.07 -5.66 10.55
CA ILE A 74 -3.61 -5.56 11.94
C ILE A 74 -4.55 -6.24 12.94
N SER A 75 -5.87 -6.17 12.70
CA SER A 75 -6.90 -6.67 13.63
C SER A 75 -6.87 -8.18 13.89
N ARG A 76 -6.15 -8.95 13.07
CA ARG A 76 -5.99 -10.40 13.27
C ARG A 76 -4.53 -10.86 13.29
N LEU A 77 -3.60 -9.92 13.42
CA LEU A 77 -2.20 -10.24 13.66
C LEU A 77 -2.00 -10.52 15.15
N SER A 78 -1.04 -11.39 15.48
CA SER A 78 -0.57 -11.54 16.87
C SER A 78 0.49 -10.48 17.10
N LEU A 79 0.07 -9.29 17.53
CA LEU A 79 0.97 -8.18 17.82
C LEU A 79 1.05 -7.97 19.34
N PRO A 80 2.20 -7.52 19.87
CA PRO A 80 2.34 -7.16 21.27
C PRO A 80 1.30 -6.13 21.71
N ASP A 81 0.76 -6.31 22.92
CA ASP A 81 -0.11 -5.32 23.57
C ASP A 81 0.74 -4.21 24.20
N CYS A 82 1.50 -3.50 23.37
CA CYS A 82 2.30 -2.36 23.77
C CYS A 82 2.18 -1.20 22.79
N PRO A 83 2.43 0.05 23.23
CA PRO A 83 2.18 1.23 22.41
C PRO A 83 3.02 1.29 21.15
N GLU A 84 4.24 0.74 21.20
CA GLU A 84 5.19 0.64 20.09
C GLU A 84 5.63 -0.80 19.94
N TYR A 85 5.75 -1.27 18.71
CA TYR A 85 6.21 -2.63 18.42
C TYR A 85 6.86 -2.67 17.05
N ASP A 86 7.64 -3.72 16.84
CA ASP A 86 8.37 -3.94 15.62
C ASP A 86 8.47 -5.45 15.34
N GLU A 87 7.54 -5.97 14.53
CA GLU A 87 7.32 -7.40 14.40
C GLU A 87 7.40 -7.87 12.96
N GLU A 88 8.15 -8.95 12.71
CA GLU A 88 8.10 -9.67 11.45
C GLU A 88 6.88 -10.59 11.40
N ILE A 89 6.12 -10.49 10.31
CA ILE A 89 4.84 -11.15 10.13
C ILE A 89 4.92 -12.02 8.88
N MET A 90 4.58 -13.30 9.07
CA MET A 90 4.41 -14.25 7.99
C MET A 90 2.93 -14.67 7.91
N LEU A 91 2.24 -14.29 6.83
CA LEU A 91 0.85 -14.68 6.57
C LEU A 91 0.75 -15.61 5.37
N THR A 92 0.12 -16.78 5.54
CA THR A 92 -0.25 -17.65 4.42
C THR A 92 -1.68 -17.38 4.03
N LEU A 93 -1.88 -16.95 2.80
CA LEU A 93 -3.19 -16.70 2.22
C LEU A 93 -3.73 -17.93 1.50
N THR A 94 -5.05 -18.14 1.58
CA THR A 94 -5.76 -19.15 0.79
C THR A 94 -7.14 -18.67 0.36
N ARG A 95 -7.65 -19.16 -0.79
CA ARG A 95 -9.03 -18.93 -1.24
C ARG A 95 -9.98 -20.11 -0.96
N ARG A 96 -9.45 -21.32 -0.69
CA ARG A 96 -10.25 -22.54 -0.50
C ARG A 96 -10.47 -22.83 0.99
N GLN A 97 -11.67 -23.30 1.31
CA GLN A 97 -12.05 -23.84 2.61
C GLN A 97 -12.36 -25.33 2.47
N THR A 98 -11.31 -26.14 2.40
CA THR A 98 -11.34 -27.60 2.58
C THR A 98 -11.26 -27.97 4.06
N LYS A 99 -11.47 -29.25 4.40
CA LYS A 99 -11.30 -29.74 5.78
C LYS A 99 -9.90 -29.41 6.33
N GLU A 100 -8.86 -29.61 5.51
CA GLU A 100 -7.46 -29.35 5.88
C GLU A 100 -7.20 -27.86 6.13
N THR A 101 -7.57 -26.99 5.18
CA THR A 101 -7.39 -25.53 5.32
C THR A 101 -8.19 -24.96 6.50
N LEU A 102 -9.39 -25.47 6.75
CA LEU A 102 -10.18 -25.09 7.93
C LEU A 102 -9.51 -25.51 9.23
N SER A 103 -8.88 -26.69 9.29
CA SER A 103 -8.10 -27.10 10.45
C SER A 103 -6.89 -26.19 10.68
N LEU A 104 -6.17 -25.80 9.63
CA LEU A 104 -5.05 -24.85 9.72
C LEU A 104 -5.49 -23.46 10.20
N LEU A 105 -6.58 -22.93 9.65
CA LEU A 105 -7.14 -21.64 10.05
C LEU A 105 -7.57 -21.61 11.53
N LYS A 106 -8.03 -22.75 12.06
CA LYS A 106 -8.41 -22.89 13.49
C LYS A 106 -7.19 -23.07 14.39
N ALA A 107 -6.22 -23.89 13.99
CA ALA A 107 -5.03 -24.18 14.77
C ALA A 107 -4.07 -22.97 14.84
N TYR A 108 -3.97 -22.22 13.74
CA TYR A 108 -3.01 -21.13 13.59
C TYR A 108 -3.66 -19.88 12.98
N PRO A 109 -4.61 -19.24 13.70
CA PRO A 109 -5.37 -18.09 13.19
C PRO A 109 -4.51 -16.86 12.86
N HIS A 110 -3.32 -16.77 13.44
CA HIS A 110 -2.36 -15.67 13.21
C HIS A 110 -1.45 -15.91 12.02
N ARG A 111 -1.30 -17.15 11.55
CA ARG A 111 -0.44 -17.54 10.41
C ARG A 111 -1.24 -17.69 9.13
N TYR A 112 -2.43 -18.31 9.19
CA TYR A 112 -3.23 -18.58 8.00
C TYR A 112 -4.41 -17.62 7.89
N ARG A 113 -4.68 -17.17 6.67
CA ARG A 113 -5.80 -16.29 6.39
C ARG A 113 -6.55 -16.70 5.15
N TRP A 114 -7.86 -16.85 5.31
CA TRP A 114 -8.76 -17.03 4.20
C TRP A 114 -9.13 -15.68 3.59
N ILE A 115 -8.99 -15.57 2.27
CA ILE A 115 -9.40 -14.41 1.49
C ILE A 115 -10.82 -14.65 0.94
N GLN A 116 -11.69 -13.66 1.10
CA GLN A 116 -13.07 -13.73 0.60
C GLN A 116 -13.11 -13.78 -0.94
N PRO A 117 -14.16 -14.39 -1.56
CA PRO A 117 -14.22 -14.55 -3.01
C PRO A 117 -14.17 -13.24 -3.79
N HIS A 118 -14.75 -12.16 -3.24
CA HIS A 118 -14.79 -10.85 -3.89
C HIS A 118 -13.54 -9.99 -3.63
N THR A 119 -12.64 -10.42 -2.73
CA THR A 119 -11.38 -9.70 -2.51
C THR A 119 -10.44 -9.95 -3.69
N THR A 120 -9.95 -8.86 -4.28
CA THR A 120 -8.94 -8.91 -5.34
C THR A 120 -7.62 -9.45 -4.78
N PHE A 121 -7.09 -10.48 -5.44
CA PHE A 121 -5.79 -11.06 -5.15
C PHE A 121 -5.37 -11.86 -6.37
N ASP A 122 -4.32 -11.41 -7.07
CA ASP A 122 -3.98 -11.85 -8.42
C ASP A 122 -3.14 -13.15 -8.41
N PHE A 123 -2.49 -13.45 -7.28
CA PHE A 123 -1.55 -14.57 -7.15
C PHE A 123 -2.21 -15.91 -6.76
N ILE A 124 -3.48 -15.92 -6.35
CA ILE A 124 -4.28 -17.13 -6.17
C ILE A 124 -5.56 -17.00 -6.98
N LYS A 125 -5.73 -17.84 -7.99
CA LYS A 125 -6.94 -17.85 -8.83
C LYS A 125 -8.17 -18.29 -8.03
N PRO A 126 -9.38 -17.83 -8.38
CA PRO A 126 -10.61 -18.35 -7.77
C PRO A 126 -10.68 -19.87 -7.87
N LYS A 127 -11.10 -20.53 -6.77
CA LYS A 127 -11.20 -22.00 -6.61
C LYS A 127 -9.87 -22.77 -6.58
N ASP A 128 -8.73 -22.10 -6.74
CA ASP A 128 -7.40 -22.69 -6.57
C ASP A 128 -7.16 -23.04 -5.09
N SER A 129 -6.51 -24.18 -4.84
CA SER A 129 -6.14 -24.67 -3.50
C SER A 129 -4.74 -24.24 -3.08
N LYS A 130 -4.05 -23.44 -3.90
CA LYS A 130 -2.73 -22.88 -3.57
C LYS A 130 -2.75 -22.01 -2.32
N PHE A 131 -1.60 -22.01 -1.67
CA PHE A 131 -1.22 -21.09 -0.63
C PHE A 131 -0.30 -20.01 -1.21
N TYR A 132 -0.35 -18.82 -0.63
CA TYR A 132 0.59 -17.74 -0.96
C TYR A 132 1.12 -17.14 0.34
N ASP A 133 2.44 -17.16 0.52
CA ASP A 133 3.08 -16.59 1.69
C ASP A 133 3.40 -15.11 1.47
N LEU A 134 2.92 -14.28 2.38
CA LEU A 134 3.24 -12.87 2.50
C LEU A 134 4.14 -12.67 3.71
N HIS A 135 5.34 -12.15 3.46
CA HIS A 135 6.28 -11.77 4.51
C HIS A 135 6.39 -10.26 4.59
N PHE A 136 6.06 -9.65 5.72
CA PHE A 136 6.17 -8.22 5.91
C PHE A 136 6.37 -7.91 7.38
N ARG A 137 6.83 -6.70 7.67
CA ARG A 137 7.07 -6.20 9.00
C ARG A 137 5.97 -5.21 9.38
N ALA A 138 5.43 -5.34 10.58
CA ALA A 138 4.46 -4.44 11.16
C ALA A 138 5.16 -3.58 12.22
N VAL A 139 5.23 -2.28 11.99
CA VAL A 139 5.94 -1.34 12.87
C VAL A 139 4.95 -0.32 13.40
N ARG A 140 4.94 -0.09 14.70
CA ARG A 140 4.14 0.94 15.36
C ARG A 140 5.03 1.83 16.20
N PHE A 141 4.90 3.14 16.01
CA PHE A 141 5.74 4.16 16.64
C PHE A 141 4.91 5.38 17.03
N ALA A 142 5.33 6.11 18.08
CA ALA A 142 4.72 7.38 18.44
C ALA A 142 5.02 8.46 17.39
N ILE A 143 3.99 9.23 17.00
CA ILE A 143 4.15 10.44 16.17
C ILE A 143 4.04 11.72 16.99
N ALA A 144 3.29 11.70 18.08
CA ALA A 144 3.16 12.78 19.06
C ALA A 144 2.77 12.16 20.43
N ASP A 145 2.68 12.98 21.47
CA ASP A 145 2.31 12.50 22.81
C ASP A 145 0.93 11.81 22.79
N GLY A 146 0.92 10.51 23.07
CA GLY A 146 -0.28 9.67 23.07
C GLY A 146 -0.86 9.36 21.68
N VAL A 147 -0.18 9.76 20.60
CA VAL A 147 -0.61 9.50 19.22
C VAL A 147 0.39 8.57 18.53
N TYR A 148 -0.11 7.46 18.03
CA TYR A 148 0.69 6.41 17.41
C TYR A 148 0.26 6.19 15.97
N GLU A 149 1.18 5.68 15.17
CA GLU A 149 0.90 5.22 13.83
C GLU A 149 1.47 3.83 13.64
N ALA A 150 0.78 3.02 12.86
CA ALA A 150 1.25 1.71 12.45
C ALA A 150 1.42 1.66 10.93
N VAL A 151 2.47 0.96 10.48
CA VAL A 151 2.78 0.78 9.06
C VAL A 151 3.17 -0.66 8.78
N TYR A 152 2.98 -1.08 7.53
CA TYR A 152 3.56 -2.32 6.98
C TYR A 152 4.70 -1.99 6.04
N THR A 153 5.77 -2.76 6.13
CA THR A 153 6.95 -2.60 5.28
C THR A 153 7.65 -3.92 5.02
N ASN A 154 8.41 -4.01 3.93
CA ASN A 154 9.39 -5.08 3.69
C ASN A 154 10.84 -4.59 3.87
N LEU A 155 11.03 -3.41 4.45
CA LEU A 155 12.36 -2.89 4.81
C LEU A 155 12.91 -3.66 6.02
N ASN A 156 14.17 -4.08 5.91
CA ASN A 156 14.83 -4.83 6.96
C ASN A 156 15.02 -3.98 8.24
N ALA A 157 14.99 -4.62 9.40
CA ALA A 157 15.03 -3.92 10.68
C ALA A 157 16.40 -3.31 11.00
N GLU A 158 17.49 -3.91 10.50
CA GLU A 158 18.87 -3.47 10.77
C GLU A 158 19.17 -2.11 10.11
N ASP A 159 18.85 -1.97 8.82
CA ASP A 159 19.09 -0.75 8.03
C ASP A 159 17.96 0.28 8.19
N PHE A 160 16.76 -0.17 8.54
CA PHE A 160 15.56 0.65 8.67
C PHE A 160 14.84 0.41 10.00
N PRO A 161 15.44 0.84 11.12
CA PRO A 161 14.78 0.76 12.43
C PRO A 161 13.55 1.71 12.48
N PRO A 162 12.66 1.55 13.47
CA PRO A 162 11.42 2.32 13.58
C PRO A 162 11.61 3.84 13.46
N GLU A 163 12.71 4.39 13.97
CA GLU A 163 13.04 5.82 13.92
C GLU A 163 13.23 6.30 12.47
N LYS A 164 13.85 5.47 11.63
CA LYS A 164 14.08 5.79 10.21
C LYS A 164 12.78 5.65 9.42
N ILE A 165 11.96 4.65 9.74
CA ILE A 165 10.62 4.51 9.16
C ILE A 165 9.76 5.73 9.50
N LYS A 166 9.80 6.21 10.75
CA LYS A 166 9.11 7.44 11.17
C LYS A 166 9.55 8.66 10.37
N GLN A 167 10.84 8.79 10.06
CA GLN A 167 11.33 9.87 9.19
C GLN A 167 10.72 9.79 7.77
N PHE A 168 10.70 8.60 7.16
CA PHE A 168 10.04 8.42 5.86
C PHE A 168 8.53 8.70 5.92
N TYR A 169 7.86 8.27 6.98
CA TYR A 169 6.45 8.58 7.19
C TYR A 169 6.21 10.10 7.24
N ASN A 170 7.04 10.85 7.95
CA ASN A 170 6.92 12.31 8.04
C ASN A 170 7.13 13.01 6.69
N LEU A 171 7.97 12.46 5.80
CA LEU A 171 8.14 13.01 4.45
C LEU A 171 6.83 12.95 3.64
N SER A 172 5.96 11.98 3.89
CA SER A 172 4.68 11.86 3.18
C SER A 172 3.68 12.98 3.51
N TRP A 173 3.71 13.53 4.74
CA TRP A 173 2.91 14.70 5.11
C TRP A 173 3.34 15.97 4.36
N GLY A 174 4.61 16.11 4.02
CA GLY A 174 5.10 17.22 3.20
C GLY A 174 4.48 17.26 1.79
N ILE A 175 4.03 16.11 1.27
CA ILE A 175 3.41 15.99 -0.06
C ILE A 175 2.01 16.63 -0.11
N GLU A 176 1.28 16.76 0.99
CA GLU A 176 0.00 17.47 0.97
C GLU A 176 0.16 18.92 0.52
N THR A 177 1.33 19.52 0.82
CA THR A 177 1.68 20.86 0.35
C THR A 177 1.97 20.87 -1.15
N SER A 178 2.66 19.85 -1.69
CA SER A 178 2.92 19.76 -3.13
C SER A 178 1.66 19.45 -3.95
N PHE A 179 0.71 18.64 -3.44
CA PHE A 179 -0.61 18.49 -4.09
C PHE A 179 -1.45 19.76 -4.03
N LYS A 180 -1.31 20.55 -2.97
CA LYS A 180 -1.93 21.87 -2.89
C LYS A 180 -1.32 22.79 -3.95
N GLU A 181 0.01 22.81 -4.08
CA GLU A 181 0.71 23.52 -5.16
C GLU A 181 0.26 23.03 -6.54
N LEU A 182 0.13 21.73 -6.78
CA LEU A 182 -0.37 21.20 -8.06
C LEU A 182 -1.77 21.73 -8.40
N LYS A 183 -2.71 21.72 -7.44
CA LYS A 183 -4.08 22.20 -7.66
C LYS A 183 -4.14 23.68 -8.07
N TYR A 184 -3.24 24.50 -7.54
CA TYR A 184 -3.25 25.95 -7.77
C TYR A 184 -2.26 26.42 -8.85
N ALA A 185 -1.09 25.79 -8.96
CA ALA A 185 -0.02 26.17 -9.89
C ALA A 185 -0.18 25.54 -11.28
N VAL A 186 -0.68 24.30 -11.38
CA VAL A 186 -0.89 23.60 -12.68
C VAL A 186 -2.28 23.89 -13.26
N GLY A 187 -3.08 24.73 -12.59
CA GLY A 187 -4.38 25.13 -13.13
C GLY A 187 -5.37 23.97 -13.25
N LEU A 188 -5.19 22.87 -12.52
CA LEU A 188 -6.19 21.79 -12.44
C LEU A 188 -7.54 22.27 -11.88
N ALA A 189 -7.55 23.41 -11.19
CA ALA A 189 -8.75 24.14 -10.78
C ALA A 189 -9.40 24.98 -11.91
N SER A 190 -8.68 25.20 -13.01
CA SER A 190 -9.02 26.09 -14.13
C SER A 190 -8.83 25.38 -15.49
N LEU A 191 -9.35 24.16 -15.62
CA LEU A 191 -9.39 23.45 -16.91
C LEU A 191 -10.28 24.21 -17.90
N HIS A 192 -9.80 24.43 -19.11
CA HIS A 192 -10.51 25.26 -20.09
C HIS A 192 -11.46 24.41 -20.94
N SER A 193 -11.09 23.17 -21.22
CA SER A 193 -11.92 22.27 -22.01
C SER A 193 -13.04 21.62 -21.20
N LYS A 194 -14.16 21.38 -21.89
CA LYS A 194 -15.30 20.57 -21.40
C LYS A 194 -15.32 19.16 -22.00
N LYS A 195 -14.45 18.87 -22.97
CA LYS A 195 -14.34 17.55 -23.61
C LYS A 195 -13.22 16.76 -22.95
N LYS A 196 -13.53 15.51 -22.58
CA LYS A 196 -12.63 14.62 -21.84
C LYS A 196 -11.23 14.52 -22.45
N ASP A 197 -11.13 14.31 -23.76
CA ASP A 197 -9.84 14.07 -24.41
C ASP A 197 -8.92 15.30 -24.35
N PHE A 198 -9.50 16.49 -24.45
CA PHE A 198 -8.77 17.75 -24.30
C PHE A 198 -8.43 18.07 -22.84
N ILE A 199 -9.30 17.69 -21.89
CA ILE A 199 -8.96 17.78 -20.46
C ILE A 199 -7.75 16.89 -20.15
N LEU A 200 -7.71 15.66 -20.67
CA LEU A 200 -6.56 14.77 -20.49
C LEU A 200 -5.30 15.37 -21.10
N GLN A 201 -5.42 15.99 -22.28
CA GLN A 201 -4.29 16.68 -22.91
C GLN A 201 -3.80 17.86 -22.04
N GLU A 202 -4.69 18.68 -21.48
CA GLU A 202 -4.32 19.76 -20.54
C GLU A 202 -3.63 19.23 -19.27
N ILE A 203 -4.02 18.03 -18.79
CA ILE A 203 -3.40 17.40 -17.61
C ILE A 203 -2.01 16.86 -17.92
N PHE A 204 -1.81 16.22 -19.08
CA PHE A 204 -0.55 15.54 -19.42
C PHE A 204 0.46 16.42 -20.19
N ALA A 205 0.06 17.61 -20.64
CA ALA A 205 0.95 18.55 -21.34
C ALA A 205 1.71 19.50 -20.39
N ASN A 206 1.37 19.49 -19.09
CA ASN A 206 2.06 20.23 -18.03
C ASN A 206 3.02 19.31 -17.26
#